data_AF-A0A845HSW8-F1
#
_entry.id   AF-A0A845HSW8-F1
#
_cell.length_a   1.000
_cell.length_b   1.000
_cell.length_c   1.000
_cell.angle_alpha   90.00
_cell.angle_beta   90.00
_cell.angle_gamma   90.00
#
_symmetry.space_group_name_H-M   'P 1'
#
loop_
_entity.id
_entity.type
_entity.pdbx_description
1 polymer ?
#
loop_
_entity_poly.entity_id
_entity_poly.type
_entity_poly.pdbx_seq_one_letter_code
_entity_poly.pdbx_strand_id
1 'polypeptide(L)'
;MSLKIGKSSKDTRYLKRIKDAIATDRAHPRHNGIKMQAHHAISAEGMKFSGLGKKIEKFGYDINSLANLVFIPCTLQGACHLGVQPHRGNHTAIVDQEDYDDDAEPENYHDLISHRLKDLHLPLAQACKGEDDNRVHEIRNKLDSFSKLIIEMIQRKPSVAPLTNIAKYFSPKNPIGCGGVDSVTHHHGLKSCEVERSHSCNRQGATQDKENIKFVLNKPYILQPGR
;
A
#
# COMPACT_ATOMS: atom_id res chain seq x y z
N MET A 1 -2.45 -28.76 -18.70
CA MET A 1 -1.30 -27.87 -19.00
C MET A 1 -0.45 -27.73 -17.74
N SER A 2 0.85 -27.42 -17.86
CA SER A 2 1.72 -27.27 -16.68
C SER A 2 1.44 -25.92 -16.00
N LEU A 3 1.13 -25.95 -14.70
CA LEU A 3 0.84 -24.75 -13.93
C LEU A 3 2.09 -23.85 -13.88
N LYS A 4 1.91 -22.59 -14.28
CA LYS A 4 2.94 -21.58 -14.08
C LYS A 4 3.21 -21.36 -12.59
N ILE A 5 4.45 -21.58 -12.17
CA ILE A 5 4.91 -21.32 -10.80
C ILE A 5 4.78 -19.82 -10.51
N GLY A 6 4.28 -19.52 -9.32
CA GLY A 6 4.09 -18.19 -8.79
C GLY A 6 5.38 -17.52 -8.33
N LYS A 7 5.24 -16.40 -7.61
CA LYS A 7 6.37 -15.67 -7.02
C LYS A 7 6.00 -15.11 -5.66
N SER A 8 6.86 -15.32 -4.67
CA SER A 8 6.76 -14.80 -3.31
C SER A 8 7.69 -13.61 -3.05
N SER A 9 8.53 -13.24 -4.04
CA SER A 9 9.44 -12.09 -4.00
C SER A 9 9.04 -11.00 -4.98
N LYS A 10 9.45 -9.75 -4.66
CA LYS A 10 9.22 -8.58 -5.51
C LYS A 10 9.98 -8.75 -6.82
N ASP A 11 9.31 -8.53 -7.95
CA ASP A 11 9.98 -8.44 -9.25
C ASP A 11 10.37 -6.98 -9.56
N THR A 12 10.97 -6.70 -10.72
CA THR A 12 11.28 -5.33 -11.15
C THR A 12 10.17 -4.70 -11.99
N ARG A 13 9.09 -5.44 -12.26
CA ARG A 13 8.03 -5.05 -13.20
C ARG A 13 6.73 -4.62 -12.51
N TYR A 14 6.56 -4.88 -11.21
CA TYR A 14 5.34 -4.55 -10.47
C TYR A 14 4.97 -3.07 -10.59
N LEU A 15 5.95 -2.17 -10.49
CA LEU A 15 5.71 -0.73 -10.61
C LEU A 15 5.16 -0.39 -12.00
N LYS A 16 5.77 -0.93 -13.06
CA LYS A 16 5.26 -0.76 -14.42
C LYS A 16 3.84 -1.33 -14.55
N ARG A 17 3.59 -2.52 -14.00
CA ARG A 17 2.30 -3.20 -14.08
C ARG A 17 1.16 -2.36 -13.49
N ILE A 18 1.34 -1.79 -12.30
CA ILE A 18 0.32 -0.93 -11.68
C ILE A 18 0.25 0.46 -12.35
N LYS A 19 1.38 1.03 -12.81
CA LYS A 19 1.36 2.25 -13.64
C LYS A 19 0.53 2.06 -14.91
N ASP A 20 0.71 0.93 -15.61
CA ASP A 20 -0.06 0.59 -16.81
C ASP A 20 -1.56 0.43 -16.50
N ALA A 21 -1.90 -0.19 -15.35
CA ALA A 21 -3.29 -0.43 -14.94
C ALA A 21 -4.10 0.86 -14.72
N ILE A 22 -3.45 1.94 -14.27
CA ILE A 22 -4.10 3.24 -14.09
C ILE A 22 -3.90 4.20 -15.26
N ALA A 23 -3.11 3.85 -16.28
CA ALA A 23 -2.64 4.79 -17.31
C ALA A 23 -3.77 5.56 -18.03
N THR A 24 -4.92 4.93 -18.22
CA THR A 24 -6.10 5.54 -18.86
C THR A 24 -7.03 6.25 -17.87
N ASP A 25 -6.85 6.04 -16.56
CA ASP A 25 -7.59 6.69 -15.49
C ASP A 25 -7.00 8.08 -15.20
N ARG A 26 -7.41 9.06 -16.00
CA ARG A 26 -7.00 10.47 -15.82
C ARG A 26 -7.45 11.05 -14.48
N ALA A 27 -8.47 10.47 -13.85
CA ALA A 27 -8.95 10.93 -12.55
C ALA A 27 -8.15 10.33 -11.39
N HIS A 28 -7.20 9.43 -11.64
CA HIS A 28 -6.38 8.86 -10.58
C HIS A 28 -5.58 9.94 -9.82
N PRO A 29 -5.49 9.92 -8.47
CA PRO A 29 -4.73 10.91 -7.69
C PRO A 29 -3.30 11.14 -8.19
N ARG A 30 -2.62 10.06 -8.59
CA ARG A 30 -1.27 10.10 -9.17
C ARG A 30 -1.15 11.03 -10.39
N HIS A 31 -2.18 11.08 -11.23
CA HIS A 31 -2.21 11.93 -12.42
C HIS A 31 -2.59 13.38 -12.13
N ASN A 32 -2.94 13.68 -10.87
CA ASN A 32 -3.46 14.96 -10.42
C ASN A 32 -2.62 15.56 -9.29
N GLY A 33 -1.30 15.32 -9.33
CA GLY A 33 -0.32 15.96 -8.46
C GLY A 33 -0.09 15.30 -7.10
N ILE A 34 -0.77 14.20 -6.79
CA ILE A 34 -0.48 13.44 -5.56
C ILE A 34 0.64 12.45 -5.83
N LYS A 35 1.77 12.60 -5.14
CA LYS A 35 2.89 11.65 -5.22
C LYS A 35 2.47 10.35 -4.53
N MET A 36 2.60 9.22 -5.24
CA MET A 36 2.21 7.90 -4.75
C MET A 36 3.29 6.85 -5.01
N GLN A 37 3.38 5.85 -4.15
CA GLN A 37 4.25 4.69 -4.29
C GLN A 37 3.41 3.42 -4.38
N ALA A 38 3.91 2.45 -5.14
CA ALA A 38 3.30 1.13 -5.24
C ALA A 38 3.66 0.32 -3.98
N HIS A 39 2.66 -0.28 -3.36
CA HIS A 39 2.80 -1.07 -2.15
C HIS A 39 2.20 -2.47 -2.37
N HIS A 40 2.87 -3.50 -1.85
CA HIS A 40 2.39 -4.88 -1.85
C HIS A 40 1.60 -5.13 -0.57
N ALA A 41 0.30 -5.40 -0.68
CA ALA A 41 -0.56 -5.66 0.48
C ALA A 41 -0.11 -6.91 1.25
N ILE A 42 0.14 -8.01 0.53
CA ILE A 42 0.91 -9.13 1.06
C ILE A 42 2.36 -8.86 0.70
N SER A 43 3.13 -8.35 1.67
CA SER A 43 4.54 -8.02 1.47
C SER A 43 5.40 -9.28 1.26
N ALA A 44 6.51 -9.13 0.53
CA ALA A 44 7.46 -10.21 0.34
C ALA A 44 8.11 -10.65 1.67
N GLU A 45 8.36 -9.68 2.55
CA GLU A 45 8.89 -9.90 3.89
C GLU A 45 7.89 -10.68 4.77
N GLY A 46 6.60 -10.31 4.76
CA GLY A 46 5.56 -11.06 5.48
C GLY A 46 5.36 -12.47 4.91
N MET A 47 5.42 -12.61 3.58
CA MET A 47 5.41 -13.92 2.91
C MET A 47 6.61 -14.78 3.32
N LYS A 48 7.80 -14.18 3.46
CA LYS A 48 9.02 -14.85 3.95
C LYS A 48 8.88 -15.28 5.41
N PHE A 49 8.47 -14.37 6.30
CA PHE A 49 8.29 -14.63 7.74
C PHE A 49 7.22 -15.69 8.01
N SER A 50 6.24 -15.83 7.11
CA SER A 50 5.22 -16.86 7.23
C SER A 50 5.77 -18.28 7.06
N GLY A 51 6.87 -18.45 6.32
CA GLY A 51 7.37 -19.76 5.88
C GLY A 51 6.51 -20.43 4.80
N LEU A 52 5.46 -19.76 4.30
CA LEU A 52 4.50 -20.33 3.34
C LEU A 52 4.83 -19.99 1.88
N GLY A 53 5.72 -19.02 1.61
CA GLY A 53 6.02 -18.51 0.26
C GLY A 53 6.23 -19.60 -0.79
N LYS A 54 7.20 -20.49 -0.59
CA LYS A 54 7.49 -21.59 -1.55
C LYS A 54 6.31 -22.54 -1.77
N LYS A 55 5.45 -22.74 -0.77
CA LYS A 55 4.27 -23.59 -0.90
C LYS A 55 3.22 -22.87 -1.75
N ILE A 56 2.96 -21.60 -1.45
CA ILE A 56 2.02 -20.74 -2.18
C ILE A 56 2.44 -20.56 -3.66
N GLU A 57 3.74 -20.41 -3.93
CA GLU A 57 4.28 -20.34 -5.30
C GLU A 57 3.96 -21.58 -6.13
N LYS A 58 3.98 -22.78 -5.54
CA LYS A 58 3.64 -24.04 -6.24
C LYS A 58 2.17 -24.11 -6.64
N PHE A 59 1.31 -23.31 -6.01
CA PHE A 59 -0.09 -23.12 -6.43
C PHE A 59 -0.25 -21.91 -7.36
N GLY A 60 0.86 -21.36 -7.87
CA GLY A 60 0.83 -20.38 -8.94
C GLY A 60 0.42 -18.97 -8.51
N TYR A 61 0.47 -18.64 -7.22
CA TYR A 61 0.18 -17.28 -6.74
C TYR A 61 1.41 -16.37 -6.90
N ASP A 62 1.20 -15.18 -7.44
CA ASP A 62 2.25 -14.17 -7.67
C ASP A 62 1.93 -12.91 -6.86
N ILE A 63 2.78 -12.59 -5.88
CA ILE A 63 2.63 -11.38 -5.06
C ILE A 63 2.72 -10.10 -5.91
N ASN A 64 3.26 -10.16 -7.13
CA ASN A 64 3.37 -9.01 -8.02
C ASN A 64 2.13 -8.81 -8.91
N SER A 65 1.07 -9.61 -8.70
CA SER A 65 -0.21 -9.44 -9.38
C SER A 65 -0.89 -8.13 -8.99
N LEU A 66 -1.73 -7.58 -9.89
CA LEU A 66 -2.47 -6.34 -9.60
C LEU A 66 -3.38 -6.47 -8.38
N ALA A 67 -3.93 -7.67 -8.12
CA ALA A 67 -4.77 -7.94 -6.95
C ALA A 67 -4.05 -7.76 -5.61
N ASN A 68 -2.71 -7.74 -5.62
CA ASN A 68 -1.88 -7.54 -4.43
C ASN A 68 -1.14 -6.19 -4.40
N LEU A 69 -1.28 -5.37 -5.44
CA LEU A 69 -0.64 -4.06 -5.54
C LEU A 69 -1.63 -2.94 -5.29
N VAL A 70 -1.19 -1.84 -4.70
CA VAL A 70 -2.00 -0.62 -4.51
C VAL A 70 -1.10 0.60 -4.58
N PHE A 71 -1.59 1.72 -5.13
CA PHE A 71 -0.91 3.00 -4.96
C PHE A 71 -1.35 3.66 -3.66
N ILE A 72 -0.36 4.03 -2.84
CA ILE A 72 -0.56 4.76 -1.57
C ILE A 72 0.17 6.10 -1.67
N PRO A 73 -0.42 7.22 -1.21
CA PRO A 73 0.27 8.50 -1.18
C PRO A 73 1.58 8.38 -0.39
N CYS A 74 2.67 8.90 -0.93
CA CYS A 74 3.97 8.87 -0.26
C CYS A 74 4.35 10.19 0.38
N THR A 75 3.67 11.30 0.08
CA THR A 75 3.87 12.58 0.78
C THR A 75 2.87 12.79 1.90
N LEU A 76 3.24 13.58 2.92
CA LEU A 76 2.32 13.88 4.01
C LEU A 76 1.14 14.74 3.55
N GLN A 77 1.32 15.67 2.61
CA GLN A 77 0.20 16.47 2.08
C GLN A 77 -0.77 15.60 1.28
N GLY A 78 -0.26 14.75 0.39
CA GLY A 78 -1.07 13.81 -0.38
C GLY A 78 -1.84 12.84 0.51
N ALA A 79 -1.18 12.27 1.52
CA ALA A 79 -1.79 11.39 2.52
C ALA A 79 -2.86 12.13 3.35
N CYS A 80 -2.53 13.34 3.82
CA CYS A 80 -3.43 14.20 4.58
C CYS A 80 -4.70 14.48 3.79
N HIS A 81 -4.53 14.88 2.52
CA HIS A 81 -5.61 15.15 1.59
C HIS A 81 -6.51 13.94 1.38
N LEU A 82 -5.96 12.80 0.98
CA LEU A 82 -6.73 11.59 0.69
C LEU A 82 -7.36 10.93 1.94
N GLY A 83 -6.96 11.32 3.14
CA GLY A 83 -7.43 10.67 4.37
C GLY A 83 -6.89 9.24 4.53
N VAL A 84 -5.66 9.01 4.06
CA VAL A 84 -4.97 7.72 4.07
C VAL A 84 -3.58 7.92 4.67
N GLN A 85 -3.08 6.96 5.45
CA GLN A 85 -1.71 7.03 5.97
C GLN A 85 -0.68 7.06 4.83
N PRO A 86 0.45 7.77 4.99
CA PRO A 86 1.50 7.78 3.99
C PRO A 86 2.17 6.40 3.91
N HIS A 87 2.56 6.00 2.70
CA HIS A 87 3.58 4.98 2.51
C HIS A 87 4.94 5.65 2.47
N ARG A 88 5.78 5.33 3.45
CA ARG A 88 7.20 5.67 3.48
C ARG A 88 7.93 4.36 3.70
N GLY A 89 8.81 3.98 2.79
CA GLY A 89 9.45 2.67 2.83
C GLY A 89 10.92 2.77 2.48
N ASN A 90 11.65 1.68 2.78
CA ASN A 90 13.07 1.56 2.45
C ASN A 90 13.32 1.75 0.93
N HIS A 91 14.17 2.72 0.65
CA HIS A 91 14.55 3.28 -0.64
C HIS A 91 15.10 2.24 -1.63
N THR A 92 14.21 1.59 -2.38
CA THR A 92 14.62 0.87 -3.61
C THR A 92 13.67 1.12 -4.79
N ALA A 93 12.47 1.64 -4.57
CA ALA A 93 11.61 2.11 -5.64
C ALA A 93 11.93 3.58 -5.92
N ILE A 94 12.61 3.84 -7.04
CA ILE A 94 12.87 5.17 -7.59
C ILE A 94 11.54 5.94 -7.60
N VAL A 95 11.36 6.84 -6.64
CA VAL A 95 10.43 7.95 -6.79
C VAL A 95 11.06 8.82 -7.86
N ASP A 96 10.34 9.14 -8.93
CA ASP A 96 10.88 9.92 -10.07
C ASP A 96 11.38 11.33 -9.67
N GLN A 97 11.40 11.72 -8.39
CA GLN A 97 12.05 12.93 -7.86
C GLN A 97 12.50 12.74 -6.40
N GLU A 98 13.75 13.12 -6.15
CA GLU A 98 14.47 13.54 -4.92
C GLU A 98 14.17 12.85 -3.58
N ASP A 99 15.27 12.50 -2.91
CA ASP A 99 15.43 11.84 -1.61
C ASP A 99 14.43 12.28 -0.52
N TYR A 100 13.30 11.60 -0.42
CA TYR A 100 12.47 11.61 0.79
C TYR A 100 12.88 10.44 1.69
N ASP A 101 14.09 10.52 2.26
CA ASP A 101 14.57 9.59 3.28
C ASP A 101 13.74 9.82 4.55
N ASP A 102 12.81 8.93 4.86
CA ASP A 102 12.22 8.84 6.20
C ASP A 102 11.37 7.58 6.36
N ASP A 103 11.82 6.72 7.27
CA ASP A 103 11.22 5.52 7.83
C ASP A 103 11.08 4.26 6.94
N ALA A 104 11.71 3.18 7.42
CA ALA A 104 11.35 1.82 7.05
C ALA A 104 9.91 1.53 7.50
N GLU A 105 9.17 0.75 6.70
CA GLU A 105 7.89 0.19 7.16
C GLU A 105 8.13 -0.51 8.50
N PRO A 106 7.31 -0.26 9.53
CA PRO A 106 7.57 -0.83 10.85
C PRO A 106 7.52 -2.36 10.77
N GLU A 107 8.46 -3.04 11.43
CA GLU A 107 8.55 -4.53 11.43
C GLU A 107 7.21 -5.20 11.77
N ASN A 108 6.41 -4.53 12.61
CA ASN A 108 5.08 -4.95 13.00
C ASN A 108 4.11 -5.18 11.81
N TYR A 109 4.28 -4.52 10.67
CA TYR A 109 3.43 -4.72 9.51
C TYR A 109 3.74 -6.06 8.86
N HIS A 110 5.02 -6.36 8.63
CA HIS A 110 5.42 -7.64 8.05
C HIS A 110 5.08 -8.82 8.96
N ASP A 111 5.21 -8.65 10.27
CA ASP A 111 4.75 -9.63 11.26
C ASP A 111 3.22 -9.81 11.25
N LEU A 112 2.46 -8.72 11.14
CA LEU A 112 1.01 -8.78 10.97
C LEU A 112 0.62 -9.60 9.73
N ILE A 113 1.24 -9.33 8.59
CA ILE A 113 1.00 -10.08 7.35
C ILE A 113 1.35 -11.55 7.56
N SER A 114 2.51 -11.84 8.15
CA SER A 114 2.97 -13.21 8.43
C SER A 114 1.99 -14.00 9.28
N HIS A 115 1.57 -13.46 10.43
CA HIS A 115 0.62 -14.11 11.33
C HIS A 115 -0.74 -14.34 10.65
N ARG A 116 -1.30 -13.30 10.03
CA ARG A 116 -2.60 -13.41 9.36
C ARG A 116 -2.57 -14.39 8.18
N LEU A 117 -1.45 -14.46 7.45
CA LEU A 117 -1.30 -15.41 6.35
C LEU A 117 -1.30 -16.86 6.87
N LYS A 118 -0.69 -17.13 8.03
CA LYS A 118 -0.77 -18.44 8.70
C LYS A 118 -2.21 -18.76 9.13
N ASP A 119 -2.93 -17.76 9.64
CA ASP A 119 -4.31 -17.90 10.09
C ASP A 119 -5.32 -18.16 8.95
N LEU A 120 -4.93 -18.00 7.68
CA LEU A 120 -5.78 -18.38 6.54
C LEU A 120 -5.97 -19.89 6.39
N HIS A 121 -5.16 -20.72 7.06
CA HIS A 121 -5.24 -22.19 7.01
C HIS A 121 -5.35 -22.73 5.57
N LEU A 122 -4.49 -22.25 4.67
CA LEU A 122 -4.51 -22.62 3.25
C LEU A 122 -4.23 -24.13 3.06
N PRO A 123 -4.91 -24.81 2.12
CA PRO A 123 -4.79 -26.26 1.88
C PRO A 123 -3.50 -26.64 1.13
N LEU A 124 -2.34 -26.36 1.75
CA LEU A 124 -0.99 -26.47 1.15
C LEU A 124 -0.31 -27.84 1.38
N ALA A 125 -0.98 -28.80 2.02
CA ALA A 125 -0.36 -30.03 2.52
C ALA A 125 0.03 -31.04 1.44
N GLN A 126 -0.69 -31.08 0.31
CA GLN A 126 -0.44 -32.01 -0.79
C GLN A 126 0.13 -31.30 -2.00
N ALA A 127 0.96 -31.99 -2.78
CA ALA A 127 1.50 -31.49 -4.04
C ALA A 127 0.37 -30.99 -4.98
N CYS A 128 0.63 -29.87 -5.65
CA CYS A 128 -0.27 -29.31 -6.66
C CYS A 128 -0.34 -30.27 -7.86
N LYS A 129 -1.56 -30.61 -8.31
CA LYS A 129 -1.78 -31.55 -9.42
C LYS A 129 -1.77 -30.89 -10.80
N GLY A 130 -1.48 -29.59 -10.87
CA GLY A 130 -1.51 -28.80 -12.11
C GLY A 130 -2.63 -27.75 -12.12
N GLU A 131 -2.94 -27.18 -13.28
CA GLU A 131 -3.90 -26.07 -13.41
C GLU A 131 -5.35 -26.46 -13.08
N ASP A 132 -5.72 -27.72 -13.34
CA ASP A 132 -7.07 -28.26 -13.07
C ASP A 132 -7.28 -28.61 -11.58
N ASP A 133 -6.28 -28.36 -10.73
CA ASP A 133 -6.40 -28.52 -9.29
C ASP A 133 -7.26 -27.38 -8.73
N ASN A 134 -8.48 -27.69 -8.28
CA ASN A 134 -9.42 -26.73 -7.69
C ASN A 134 -8.80 -25.87 -6.58
N ARG A 135 -7.78 -26.40 -5.87
CA ARG A 135 -7.07 -25.67 -4.81
C ARG A 135 -6.28 -24.47 -5.34
N VAL A 136 -5.82 -24.49 -6.60
CA VAL A 136 -5.12 -23.36 -7.22
C VAL A 136 -6.03 -22.13 -7.23
N HIS A 137 -7.27 -22.29 -7.67
CA HIS A 137 -8.25 -21.21 -7.70
C HIS A 137 -8.68 -20.79 -6.29
N GLU A 138 -8.91 -21.75 -5.40
CA GLU A 138 -9.25 -21.46 -4.00
C GLU A 138 -8.17 -20.64 -3.28
N ILE A 139 -6.90 -21.06 -3.39
CA ILE A 139 -5.77 -20.39 -2.76
C ILE A 139 -5.59 -18.99 -3.33
N ARG A 140 -5.65 -18.83 -4.66
CA ARG A 140 -5.56 -17.51 -5.31
C ARG A 140 -6.68 -16.58 -4.83
N ASN A 141 -7.92 -17.04 -4.85
CA ASN A 141 -9.07 -16.24 -4.41
C ASN A 141 -8.98 -15.84 -2.93
N LYS A 142 -8.51 -16.76 -2.07
CA LYS A 142 -8.27 -16.47 -0.65
C LYS A 142 -7.18 -15.41 -0.47
N LEU A 143 -6.09 -15.48 -1.22
CA LEU A 143 -5.00 -14.53 -1.15
C LEU A 143 -5.39 -13.16 -1.72
N ASP A 144 -6.10 -13.10 -2.85
CA ASP A 144 -6.61 -11.85 -3.41
C ASP A 144 -7.60 -11.17 -2.45
N SER A 145 -8.48 -11.98 -1.82
CA SER A 145 -9.39 -11.48 -0.77
C SER A 145 -8.63 -10.98 0.45
N PHE A 146 -7.54 -11.67 0.82
CA PHE A 146 -6.67 -11.25 1.91
C PHE A 146 -5.94 -9.94 1.60
N SER A 147 -5.41 -9.76 0.38
CA SER A 147 -4.82 -8.49 -0.08
C SER A 147 -5.81 -7.34 0.03
N LYS A 148 -7.06 -7.54 -0.42
CA LYS A 148 -8.12 -6.54 -0.27
C LYS A 148 -8.39 -6.20 1.20
N LEU A 149 -8.46 -7.20 2.08
CA LEU A 149 -8.66 -6.99 3.51
C LEU A 149 -7.50 -6.20 4.14
N ILE A 150 -6.25 -6.47 3.75
CA ILE A 150 -5.09 -5.72 4.22
C ILE A 150 -5.14 -4.26 3.74
N ILE A 151 -5.49 -4.02 2.48
CA ILE A 151 -5.66 -2.66 1.94
C ILE A 151 -6.75 -1.89 2.71
N GLU A 152 -7.87 -2.56 3.01
CA GLU A 152 -8.92 -1.98 3.85
C GLU A 152 -8.41 -1.67 5.28
N MET A 153 -7.56 -2.53 5.84
CA MET A 153 -6.95 -2.29 7.16
C MET A 153 -5.97 -1.11 7.13
N ILE A 154 -5.11 -1.01 6.11
CA ILE A 154 -4.21 0.13 5.90
C ILE A 154 -5.03 1.43 5.90
N GLN A 155 -6.16 1.47 5.21
CA GLN A 155 -6.97 2.68 5.16
C GLN A 155 -7.79 2.94 6.43
N ARG A 156 -8.50 1.93 6.93
CA ARG A 156 -9.56 2.10 7.96
C ARG A 156 -9.08 1.83 9.38
N LYS A 157 -7.99 1.10 9.54
CA LYS A 157 -7.41 0.70 10.82
C LYS A 157 -5.90 0.96 10.83
N PRO A 158 -5.44 2.21 10.62
CA PRO A 158 -4.02 2.53 10.50
C PRO A 158 -3.21 2.20 11.77
N SER A 159 -3.83 2.12 12.95
CA SER A 159 -3.15 1.63 14.17
C SER A 159 -2.93 0.12 14.20
N VAL A 160 -3.67 -0.65 13.40
CA VAL A 160 -3.53 -2.11 13.30
C VAL A 160 -2.59 -2.51 12.17
N ALA A 161 -2.65 -1.81 11.02
CA ALA A 161 -1.74 -1.99 9.90
C ALA A 161 -0.99 -0.68 9.60
N PRO A 162 -0.12 -0.21 10.50
CA PRO A 162 0.64 1.03 10.28
C PRO A 162 1.75 0.81 9.24
N LEU A 163 1.89 1.78 8.34
CA LEU A 163 3.02 1.92 7.42
C LEU A 163 4.03 2.96 7.93
N THR A 164 3.64 3.75 8.94
CA THR A 164 4.47 4.76 9.62
C THR A 164 4.04 4.86 11.09
N ASN A 165 4.91 5.42 11.95
CA ASN A 165 4.56 5.69 13.35
C ASN A 165 3.45 6.76 13.52
N ILE A 166 3.23 7.60 12.50
CA ILE A 166 2.22 8.66 12.47
C ILE A 166 0.90 8.25 11.81
N ALA A 167 0.77 7.00 11.35
CA ALA A 167 -0.36 6.49 10.59
C ALA A 167 -1.74 6.87 11.17
N LYS A 168 -1.90 6.82 12.50
CA LYS A 168 -3.17 7.12 13.18
C LYS A 168 -3.70 8.53 12.91
N TYR A 169 -2.82 9.51 12.68
CA TYR A 169 -3.17 10.91 12.46
C TYR A 169 -3.78 11.18 11.08
N PHE A 170 -3.64 10.24 10.14
CA PHE A 170 -4.16 10.36 8.80
C PHE A 170 -5.58 9.82 8.62
N SER A 171 -6.14 9.17 9.66
CA SER A 171 -7.54 8.75 9.66
C SER A 171 -8.47 9.93 9.36
N PRO A 172 -9.53 9.78 8.54
CA PRO A 172 -10.40 10.90 8.14
C PRO A 172 -11.03 11.69 9.30
N LYS A 173 -11.23 11.07 10.46
CA LYS A 173 -11.80 11.70 11.66
C LYS A 173 -10.75 12.38 12.55
N ASN A 174 -9.47 12.26 12.23
CA ASN A 174 -8.40 12.84 13.03
C ASN A 174 -8.05 14.24 12.48
N PRO A 175 -8.19 15.31 13.28
CA PRO A 175 -7.93 16.68 12.82
C PRO A 175 -6.44 16.96 12.56
N ILE A 176 -5.52 16.13 13.06
CA ILE A 176 -4.08 16.36 13.00
C ILE A 176 -3.56 16.29 11.54
N GLY A 177 -3.86 15.20 10.82
CA GLY A 177 -3.40 15.04 9.44
C GLY A 177 -1.88 15.12 9.32
N CYS A 178 -1.37 15.91 8.37
CA CYS A 178 0.07 16.18 8.23
C CYS A 178 0.65 17.10 9.31
N GLY A 179 -0.16 17.78 10.14
CA GLY A 179 0.32 18.73 11.14
C GLY A 179 1.11 19.93 10.61
N GLY A 180 1.04 20.21 9.30
CA GLY A 180 1.79 21.29 8.65
C GLY A 180 3.25 20.97 8.34
N VAL A 181 3.65 19.70 8.36
CA VAL A 181 5.03 19.27 8.04
C VAL A 181 5.05 18.26 6.89
N ASP A 182 6.21 18.12 6.23
CA ASP A 182 6.39 17.20 5.09
C ASP A 182 7.21 15.94 5.41
N SER A 183 7.78 15.86 6.60
CA SER A 183 8.61 14.74 7.08
C SER A 183 7.97 14.06 8.29
N VAL A 184 8.16 12.74 8.38
CA VAL A 184 7.63 11.94 9.48
C VAL A 184 8.32 12.28 10.80
N THR A 185 9.64 12.54 10.76
CA THR A 185 10.44 12.87 11.95
C THR A 185 10.02 14.18 12.60
N HIS A 186 9.54 15.15 11.81
CA HIS A 186 9.01 16.43 12.30
C HIS A 186 7.53 16.37 12.72
N HIS A 187 6.87 15.23 12.55
CA HIS A 187 5.45 15.09 12.88
C HIS A 187 5.26 14.62 14.32
N HIS A 188 5.07 15.59 15.23
CA HIS A 188 4.93 15.33 16.67
C HIS A 188 3.48 15.08 17.13
N GLY A 189 2.49 15.11 16.23
CA GLY A 189 1.09 14.90 16.59
C GLY A 189 0.46 15.98 17.49
N LEU A 190 1.05 17.19 17.54
CA LEU A 190 0.60 18.27 18.41
C LEU A 190 -0.25 19.33 17.69
N LYS A 191 -0.02 19.53 16.38
CA LYS A 191 -0.66 20.58 15.58
C LYS A 191 -1.59 19.97 14.55
N SER A 192 -2.70 20.67 14.28
CA SER A 192 -3.58 20.32 13.18
C SER A 192 -3.06 20.86 11.86
N CYS A 193 -3.45 20.22 10.75
CA CYS A 193 -3.17 20.71 9.41
C CYS A 193 -3.80 22.11 9.21
N GLU A 194 -2.99 23.11 8.89
CA GLU A 194 -3.41 24.52 8.73
C GLU A 194 -4.44 24.73 7.61
N VAL A 195 -4.49 23.81 6.65
CA VAL A 195 -5.43 23.84 5.53
C VAL A 195 -6.56 22.82 5.66
N GLU A 196 -6.83 22.39 6.90
CA GLU A 196 -7.95 21.49 7.24
C GLU A 196 -7.95 20.21 6.40
N ARG A 197 -6.74 19.68 6.14
CA ARG A 197 -6.51 18.50 5.31
C ARG A 197 -6.92 18.66 3.85
N SER A 198 -7.19 19.87 3.39
CA SER A 198 -7.55 20.16 2.00
C SER A 198 -6.36 20.77 1.25
N HIS A 199 -5.45 19.94 0.75
CA HIS A 199 -4.25 20.39 0.02
C HIS A 199 -4.45 20.68 -1.47
N SER A 200 -5.67 20.52 -2.00
CA SER A 200 -5.98 20.86 -3.39
C SER A 200 -5.77 22.34 -3.68
N CYS A 201 -5.45 22.69 -4.93
CA CYS A 201 -5.20 24.06 -5.37
C CYS A 201 -4.01 24.73 -4.65
N ASN A 202 -2.97 23.95 -4.33
CA ASN A 202 -1.73 24.42 -3.69
C ASN A 202 -1.94 25.01 -2.29
N ARG A 203 -2.96 24.53 -1.58
CA ARG A 203 -3.12 24.84 -0.17
C ARG A 203 -2.13 23.98 0.63
N GLN A 204 -1.29 24.62 1.44
CA GLN A 204 -0.30 23.96 2.27
C GLN A 204 -0.02 24.81 3.52
N GLY A 205 0.61 24.21 4.53
CA GLY A 205 1.07 24.94 5.71
C GLY A 205 2.29 25.82 5.40
N ALA A 206 2.57 26.79 6.26
CA ALA A 206 3.65 27.77 6.05
C ALA A 206 5.04 27.14 5.90
N THR A 207 5.26 25.99 6.54
CA THR A 207 6.53 25.25 6.55
C THR A 207 6.58 24.10 5.55
N GLN A 208 5.56 23.97 4.69
CA GLN A 208 5.48 22.88 3.72
C GLN A 208 5.92 23.33 2.33
N ASP A 209 6.53 22.40 1.59
CA ASP A 209 6.90 22.54 0.19
C ASP A 209 5.68 22.48 -0.73
N LYS A 210 5.80 23.05 -1.92
CA LYS A 210 4.72 23.09 -2.89
C LYS A 210 4.63 21.80 -3.72
N GLU A 211 3.60 20.99 -3.47
CA GLU A 211 3.40 19.72 -4.20
C GLU A 211 2.59 19.81 -5.50
N ASN A 212 1.94 20.95 -5.76
CA ASN A 212 1.08 21.13 -6.94
C ASN A 212 -0.12 20.16 -7.02
N ILE A 213 -0.75 19.84 -5.89
CA ILE A 213 -1.91 18.95 -5.82
C ILE A 213 -3.12 19.61 -6.51
N LYS A 214 -3.55 19.00 -7.62
CA LYS A 214 -4.73 19.40 -8.41
C LYS A 214 -5.93 18.49 -8.17
N PHE A 215 -5.72 17.35 -7.53
CA PHE A 215 -6.77 16.39 -7.22
C PHE A 215 -7.81 17.03 -6.29
N VAL A 216 -9.09 16.86 -6.62
CA VAL A 216 -10.22 17.39 -5.84
C VAL A 216 -11.04 16.23 -5.31
N LEU A 217 -11.21 16.18 -3.99
CA LEU A 217 -12.01 15.16 -3.33
C LEU A 217 -13.50 15.52 -3.35
N ASN A 218 -14.23 14.90 -4.27
CA ASN A 218 -15.69 14.98 -4.29
C ASN A 218 -16.36 13.94 -3.38
N LYS A 219 -15.61 12.90 -3.02
CA LYS A 219 -16.03 11.81 -2.12
C LYS A 219 -14.81 11.28 -1.38
N PRO A 220 -14.98 10.58 -0.24
CA PRO A 220 -13.87 9.93 0.44
C PRO A 220 -13.11 9.02 -0.54
N TYR A 221 -11.79 9.20 -0.60
CA TYR A 221 -10.93 8.32 -1.39
C TYR A 221 -10.94 6.91 -0.80
N ILE A 222 -10.84 5.88 -1.64
CA ILE A 222 -10.82 4.48 -1.21
C ILE A 222 -9.66 3.79 -1.94
N LEU A 223 -8.76 3.20 -1.16
CA LEU A 223 -7.70 2.35 -1.72
C LEU A 223 -8.30 1.11 -2.36
N GLN A 224 -7.80 0.73 -3.53
CA GLN A 224 -8.28 -0.43 -4.27
C GLN A 224 -7.10 -1.23 -4.81
N PRO A 225 -7.14 -2.57 -4.78
CA PRO A 225 -6.15 -3.38 -5.47
C PRO A 225 -6.05 -3.00 -6.96
N GLY A 226 -4.84 -3.00 -7.48
CA GLY A 226 -4.50 -2.71 -8.87
C GLY A 226 -4.61 -1.24 -9.26
N ARG A 227 -4.87 -0.34 -8.29
CA ARG A 227 -5.04 1.09 -8.53
C ARG A 227 -4.29 1.92 -7.50
#